data_AF-W1XB98-F1
#
_entry.id   AF-W1XB98-F1
#
_cell.length_a   1.000
_cell.length_b   1.000
_cell.length_c   1.000
_cell.angle_alpha   90.00
_cell.angle_beta   90.00
_cell.angle_gamma   90.00
#
_symmetry.space_group_name_H-M   'P 1'
#
loop_
_entity.id
_entity.type
_entity.pdbx_description
1 polymer ?
#
loop_
_entity_poly.entity_id
_entity_poly.type
_entity_poly.pdbx_seq_one_letter_code
_entity_poly.pdbx_strand_id
1 'polypeptide(L)'
;MIIERCRELALRAPARVVFPDALDQRVLKAAQYLHQQGLATPILVANPFELRQFALSHGVAMDGLQVIDPHGNLAMREEFALRWLARAGEKTPPDALEKLTDPLMFAAAMVSAGKADVCIAGNLSSTANVLRAGLRIIGLQPGCKTLSSIFLMLPQYSGPALG
;
A
#
# COMPACT_ATOMS: atom_id res chain seq x y z
N MET A 1 9.92 -2.76 -24.12
CA MET A 1 9.06 -1.65 -23.63
C MET A 1 9.18 -1.53 -22.12
N ILE A 2 8.91 -0.35 -21.54
CA ILE A 2 9.03 -0.11 -20.09
C ILE A 2 8.17 -1.09 -19.28
N ILE A 3 6.93 -1.34 -19.69
CA ILE A 3 6.01 -2.27 -19.00
C ILE A 3 6.58 -3.69 -18.94
N GLU A 4 7.06 -4.22 -20.06
CA GLU A 4 7.67 -5.57 -20.08
C GLU A 4 8.88 -5.67 -19.17
N ARG A 5 9.75 -4.65 -19.16
CA ARG A 5 10.90 -4.62 -18.26
C ARG A 5 10.46 -4.57 -16.79
N CYS A 6 9.41 -3.82 -16.45
CA CYS A 6 8.83 -3.83 -15.11
C CYS A 6 8.33 -5.22 -14.71
N ARG A 7 7.65 -5.94 -15.63
CA ARG A 7 7.19 -7.31 -15.39
C ARG A 7 8.35 -8.28 -15.16
N GLU A 8 9.37 -8.23 -16.01
CA GLU A 8 10.56 -9.08 -15.87
C GLU A 8 11.29 -8.86 -14.54
N LEU A 9 11.40 -7.61 -14.10
CA LEU A 9 12.01 -7.28 -12.81
C LEU A 9 11.15 -7.78 -11.64
N ALA A 10 9.84 -7.58 -11.73
CA ALA A 10 8.88 -8.00 -10.71
C ALA A 10 8.87 -9.53 -10.53
N LEU A 11 8.97 -10.30 -11.61
CA LEU A 11 9.01 -11.77 -11.57
C LEU A 11 10.25 -12.35 -10.85
N ARG A 12 11.37 -11.61 -10.81
CA ARG A 12 12.61 -12.08 -10.16
C ARG A 12 12.55 -11.97 -8.64
N ALA A 13 11.85 -10.96 -8.13
CA ALA A 13 11.71 -10.67 -6.72
C ALA A 13 10.37 -9.94 -6.50
N PRO A 14 9.26 -10.68 -6.36
CA PRO A 14 7.94 -10.07 -6.21
C PRO A 14 7.90 -9.24 -4.92
N ALA A 15 7.65 -7.94 -5.08
CA ALA A 15 7.56 -7.01 -3.97
C ALA A 15 6.28 -7.25 -3.16
N ARG A 16 6.33 -7.03 -1.85
CA ARG A 16 5.15 -7.02 -0.98
C ARG A 16 4.43 -5.69 -1.13
N VAL A 17 3.23 -5.73 -1.72
CA VAL A 17 2.46 -4.52 -2.03
C VAL A 17 1.24 -4.47 -1.13
N VAL A 18 1.17 -3.48 -0.24
CA VAL A 18 0.06 -3.29 0.69
C VAL A 18 -1.00 -2.36 0.11
N PHE A 19 -2.26 -2.77 0.23
CA PHE A 19 -3.44 -2.05 -0.25
C PHE A 19 -4.37 -1.74 0.94
N PRO A 20 -4.38 -0.50 1.45
CA PRO A 20 -5.24 -0.12 2.57
C PRO A 20 -6.70 0.15 2.20
N ASP A 21 -6.98 0.55 0.96
CA ASP A 21 -8.33 0.79 0.47
C ASP A 21 -8.94 -0.51 -0.10
N ALA A 22 -8.95 -1.57 0.70
CA ALA A 22 -9.19 -2.95 0.22
C ALA A 22 -10.66 -3.30 -0.11
N LEU A 23 -11.63 -2.56 0.43
CA LEU A 23 -13.07 -2.75 0.17
C LEU A 23 -13.49 -2.15 -1.19
N ASP A 24 -12.77 -2.52 -2.25
CA ASP A 24 -12.96 -2.07 -3.61
C ASP A 24 -12.69 -3.22 -4.59
N GLN A 25 -13.69 -3.55 -5.41
CA GLN A 25 -13.57 -4.65 -6.38
C GLN A 25 -12.40 -4.48 -7.36
N ARG A 26 -11.98 -3.24 -7.65
CA ARG A 26 -10.85 -2.95 -8.54
C ARG A 26 -9.53 -3.38 -7.89
N VAL A 27 -9.38 -3.12 -6.59
CA VAL A 27 -8.22 -3.55 -5.80
C VAL A 27 -8.18 -5.05 -5.66
N LEU A 28 -9.32 -5.70 -5.37
CA LEU A 28 -9.36 -7.15 -5.26
C LEU A 28 -8.96 -7.84 -6.58
N LYS A 29 -9.48 -7.35 -7.72
CA LYS A 29 -9.10 -7.86 -9.05
C LYS A 29 -7.61 -7.62 -9.35
N ALA A 30 -7.09 -6.44 -9.01
CA ALA A 30 -5.68 -6.11 -9.23
C ALA A 30 -4.75 -6.97 -8.34
N ALA A 31 -5.08 -7.13 -7.06
CA ALA A 31 -4.35 -7.99 -6.14
C ALA A 31 -4.35 -9.44 -6.65
N GLN A 32 -5.50 -9.97 -7.04
CA GLN A 32 -5.58 -11.32 -7.57
C GLN A 32 -4.78 -11.51 -8.86
N TYR A 33 -4.82 -10.54 -9.77
CA TYR A 33 -3.98 -10.55 -10.96
C TYR A 33 -2.48 -10.57 -10.61
N LEU A 34 -2.03 -9.68 -9.71
CA LEU A 34 -0.63 -9.60 -9.29
C LEU A 34 -0.16 -10.91 -8.66
N HIS A 35 -1.00 -11.53 -7.83
CA HIS A 35 -0.72 -12.83 -7.21
C HIS A 35 -0.63 -13.95 -8.25
N GLN A 36 -1.65 -14.11 -9.10
CA GLN A 36 -1.71 -15.16 -10.12
C GLN A 36 -0.58 -15.07 -11.15
N GLN A 37 -0.13 -13.86 -11.46
CA GLN A 37 0.97 -13.63 -12.40
C GLN A 37 2.35 -13.66 -11.74
N GLY A 38 2.43 -13.84 -10.41
CA GLY A 38 3.70 -13.82 -9.67
C GLY A 38 4.43 -12.47 -9.72
N LEU A 39 3.71 -11.37 -9.96
CA LEU A 39 4.28 -10.03 -10.12
C LEU A 39 4.47 -9.30 -8.79
N ALA A 40 3.70 -9.66 -7.78
CA ALA A 40 3.82 -9.10 -6.43
C ALA A 40 3.24 -10.06 -5.40
N THR A 41 3.46 -9.76 -4.13
CA THR A 41 2.80 -10.39 -2.98
C THR A 41 1.82 -9.37 -2.38
N PRO A 42 0.53 -9.39 -2.79
CA PRO A 42 -0.44 -8.42 -2.30
C PRO A 42 -0.80 -8.66 -0.84
N ILE A 43 -0.96 -7.58 -0.08
CA ILE A 43 -1.44 -7.59 1.30
C ILE A 43 -2.61 -6.60 1.40
N LEU A 44 -3.79 -7.09 1.77
CA LEU A 44 -5.00 -6.29 1.89
C LEU A 44 -5.21 -5.90 3.36
N VAL A 45 -5.36 -4.60 3.65
CA VAL A 45 -5.62 -4.13 5.02
C VAL A 45 -7.13 -3.90 5.19
N ALA A 46 -7.78 -4.82 5.89
CA ALA A 46 -9.21 -4.74 6.21
C ALA A 46 -9.57 -5.78 7.28
N ASN A 47 -10.77 -5.65 7.84
CA ASN A 47 -11.35 -6.75 8.60
C ASN A 47 -11.59 -7.97 7.68
N PRO A 48 -11.10 -9.17 8.04
CA PRO A 48 -11.15 -10.33 7.14
C PRO A 48 -12.57 -10.85 6.90
N PHE A 49 -13.48 -10.69 7.86
CA PHE A 49 -14.87 -11.13 7.70
C PHE A 49 -15.62 -10.20 6.74
N GLU A 50 -15.47 -8.89 6.92
CA GLU A 50 -16.05 -7.88 6.04
C GLU A 50 -15.51 -8.01 4.61
N LEU A 51 -14.19 -8.13 4.46
CA LEU A 51 -13.55 -8.27 3.15
C LEU A 51 -14.00 -9.54 2.42
N ARG A 52 -14.15 -10.65 3.14
CA ARG A 52 -14.65 -11.90 2.57
C ARG A 52 -16.10 -11.77 2.09
N GLN A 53 -16.95 -11.13 2.88
CA GLN A 53 -18.34 -10.87 2.49
C GLN A 53 -18.40 -9.96 1.25
N PHE A 54 -17.59 -8.89 1.24
CA PHE A 54 -17.50 -7.96 0.13
C PHE A 54 -16.99 -8.64 -1.15
N ALA A 55 -15.96 -9.47 -1.06
CA ALA A 55 -15.43 -10.22 -2.20
C ALA A 55 -16.46 -11.19 -2.79
N LEU A 56 -17.21 -11.88 -1.92
CA LEU A 56 -18.26 -12.81 -2.31
C LEU A 56 -19.42 -12.10 -3.04
N SER A 57 -19.86 -10.94 -2.56
CA SER A 57 -20.93 -10.17 -3.22
C SER A 57 -20.54 -9.61 -4.58
N HIS A 58 -19.24 -9.46 -4.86
CA HIS A 58 -18.70 -8.98 -6.13
C HIS A 58 -18.13 -10.09 -7.02
N GLY A 59 -18.20 -11.36 -6.58
CA GLY A 59 -17.68 -12.50 -7.33
C GLY A 59 -16.17 -12.46 -7.57
N VAL A 60 -15.38 -11.90 -6.64
CA VAL A 60 -13.92 -11.84 -6.76
C VAL A 60 -13.27 -12.91 -5.89
N ALA A 61 -12.39 -13.71 -6.50
CA ALA A 61 -11.61 -14.73 -5.80
C ALA A 61 -10.57 -14.09 -4.86
N MET A 62 -10.40 -14.68 -3.68
CA MET A 62 -9.47 -14.22 -2.63
C MET A 62 -8.35 -15.23 -2.35
N ASP A 63 -8.29 -16.31 -3.13
CA ASP A 63 -7.35 -17.41 -2.96
C ASP A 63 -5.90 -16.93 -3.03
N GLY A 64 -5.13 -17.21 -1.99
CA GLY A 64 -3.71 -16.86 -1.89
C GLY A 64 -3.42 -15.39 -1.52
N LEU A 65 -4.44 -14.55 -1.35
CA LEU A 65 -4.27 -13.16 -0.92
C LEU A 65 -4.12 -13.07 0.60
N GLN A 66 -3.06 -12.38 1.05
CA GLN A 66 -2.88 -12.08 2.47
C GLN A 66 -3.82 -10.95 2.89
N VAL A 67 -4.54 -11.14 3.99
CA VAL A 67 -5.39 -10.13 4.61
C VAL A 67 -4.88 -9.85 6.02
N ILE A 68 -4.78 -8.56 6.38
CA ILE A 68 -4.34 -8.12 7.70
C ILE A 68 -5.34 -7.13 8.30
N ASP A 69 -5.83 -7.44 9.49
CA ASP A 69 -6.77 -6.58 10.21
C ASP A 69 -6.00 -5.56 11.08
N PRO A 70 -6.07 -4.25 10.79
CA PRO A 70 -5.37 -3.26 11.60
C PRO A 70 -5.93 -3.18 13.03
N HIS A 71 -7.19 -3.52 13.27
CA HIS A 71 -7.79 -3.55 14.61
C HIS A 71 -7.36 -4.77 15.43
N GLY A 72 -7.12 -5.91 14.78
CA GLY A 72 -6.74 -7.16 15.45
C GLY A 72 -5.24 -7.26 15.78
N ASN A 73 -4.38 -6.57 15.04
CA ASN A 73 -2.93 -6.75 15.11
C ASN A 73 -2.26 -5.85 16.17
N LEU A 74 -2.56 -6.06 17.46
CA LEU A 74 -2.02 -5.26 18.58
C LEU A 74 -0.49 -5.22 18.62
N ALA A 75 0.18 -6.38 18.65
CA ALA A 75 1.64 -6.44 18.73
C ALA A 75 2.33 -5.68 17.58
N MET A 76 1.75 -5.71 16.38
CA MET A 76 2.29 -4.99 15.23
C MET A 76 2.09 -3.48 15.38
N ARG A 77 0.93 -3.04 15.87
CA ARG A 77 0.68 -1.62 16.17
C ARG A 77 1.60 -1.10 17.27
N GLU A 78 1.90 -1.90 18.29
CA GLU A 78 2.85 -1.52 19.35
C GLU A 78 4.26 -1.34 18.77
N GLU A 79 4.73 -2.27 17.94
CA GLU A 79 6.01 -2.12 17.21
C GLU A 79 6.01 -0.83 16.37
N PHE A 80 4.94 -0.57 15.63
CA PHE A 80 4.80 0.60 14.78
C PHE A 80 4.76 1.91 15.58
N ALA A 81 4.07 1.93 16.72
CA ALA A 81 4.01 3.09 17.60
C ALA A 81 5.39 3.42 18.18
N LEU A 82 6.16 2.40 18.60
CA LEU A 82 7.53 2.58 19.09
C LEU A 82 8.45 3.12 18.00
N ARG A 83 8.37 2.60 16.77
CA ARG A 83 9.14 3.12 15.63
C ARG A 83 8.74 4.55 15.28
N TRP A 84 7.44 4.86 15.31
CA TRP A 84 6.95 6.22 15.08
C TRP A 84 7.50 7.17 16.15
N LEU A 85 7.46 6.77 17.42
CA LEU A 85 8.03 7.53 18.53
C LEU A 85 9.53 7.79 18.35
N ALA A 86 10.29 6.76 18.00
CA ALA A 86 11.74 6.87 17.77
C ALA A 86 12.09 7.85 16.64
N ARG A 87 11.26 7.93 15.58
CA ARG A 87 11.49 8.87 14.47
C ARG A 87 10.98 10.28 14.77
N ALA A 88 9.74 10.40 15.27
CA ALA A 88 9.04 11.68 15.36
C ALA A 88 9.20 12.37 16.73
N GLY A 89 9.70 11.67 17.75
CA GLY A 89 9.90 12.21 19.10
C GLY A 89 8.61 12.80 19.67
N GLU A 90 8.70 14.01 20.22
CA GLU A 90 7.57 14.76 20.81
C GLU A 90 6.42 15.04 19.84
N LYS A 91 6.64 14.94 18.52
CA LYS A 91 5.58 15.10 17.51
C LYS A 91 4.70 13.85 17.37
N THR A 92 5.04 12.77 18.07
CA THR A 92 4.26 11.54 18.09
C THR A 92 2.99 11.77 18.90
N PRO A 93 1.81 11.47 18.34
CA PRO A 93 0.58 11.69 19.08
C PRO A 93 0.43 10.69 20.24
N PRO A 94 -0.20 11.08 21.36
CA PRO A 94 -0.38 10.19 22.51
C PRO A 94 -1.30 9.00 22.20
N ASP A 95 -2.24 9.17 21.26
CA ASP A 95 -3.14 8.14 20.76
C ASP A 95 -2.56 7.38 19.54
N ALA A 96 -1.24 7.29 19.40
CA ALA A 96 -0.58 6.64 18.25
C ALA A 96 -1.09 5.22 17.97
N LEU A 97 -1.31 4.43 19.01
CA LEU A 97 -1.78 3.04 18.89
C LEU A 97 -3.19 2.97 18.27
N GLU A 98 -4.07 3.87 18.67
CA GLU A 98 -5.43 3.98 18.14
C GLU A 98 -5.39 4.50 16.69
N LYS A 99 -4.58 5.51 16.41
CA LYS A 99 -4.40 6.01 15.03
C LYS A 99 -3.85 4.94 14.07
N LEU A 100 -3.10 3.97 14.56
CA LEU A 100 -2.60 2.84 13.76
C LEU A 100 -3.68 1.78 13.47
N THR A 101 -4.93 1.97 13.90
CA THR A 101 -6.06 1.19 13.39
C THR A 101 -6.57 1.68 12.04
N ASP A 102 -6.28 2.94 11.69
CA ASP A 102 -6.60 3.47 10.37
C ASP A 102 -5.81 2.71 9.29
N PRO A 103 -6.47 2.15 8.25
CA PRO A 103 -5.80 1.35 7.24
C PRO A 103 -4.64 2.07 6.53
N LEU A 104 -4.76 3.37 6.23
CA LEU A 104 -3.69 4.14 5.58
C LEU A 104 -2.48 4.27 6.50
N MET A 105 -2.71 4.60 7.77
CA MET A 105 -1.66 4.73 8.78
C MET A 105 -0.97 3.39 9.03
N PHE A 106 -1.74 2.30 9.14
CA PHE A 106 -1.22 0.96 9.32
C PHE A 106 -0.37 0.51 8.11
N ALA A 107 -0.88 0.67 6.89
CA ALA A 107 -0.16 0.32 5.67
C ALA A 107 1.12 1.14 5.50
N ALA A 108 1.08 2.45 5.78
CA ALA A 108 2.28 3.28 5.79
C ALA A 108 3.30 2.80 6.84
N ALA A 109 2.83 2.32 8.00
CA ALA A 109 3.69 1.81 9.06
C ALA A 109 4.31 0.46 8.69
N MET A 110 3.57 -0.40 7.99
CA MET A 110 4.12 -1.64 7.42
C MET A 110 5.28 -1.34 6.48
N VAL A 111 5.14 -0.35 5.59
CA VAL A 111 6.23 0.07 4.70
C VAL A 111 7.40 0.66 5.48
N SER A 112 7.14 1.61 6.39
CA SER A 112 8.20 2.21 7.22
C SER A 112 8.94 1.17 8.09
N ALA A 113 8.29 0.06 8.43
CA ALA A 113 8.88 -1.00 9.24
C ALA A 113 9.57 -2.10 8.42
N GLY A 114 9.50 -2.05 7.09
CA GLY A 114 10.02 -3.10 6.19
C GLY A 114 9.17 -4.37 6.16
N LYS A 115 7.91 -4.31 6.62
CA LYS A 115 6.93 -5.41 6.54
C LYS A 115 6.16 -5.43 5.21
N ALA A 116 6.17 -4.31 4.48
CA ALA A 116 5.77 -4.19 3.08
C ALA A 116 6.81 -3.34 2.34
N ASP A 117 6.87 -3.46 1.02
CA ASP A 117 7.84 -2.74 0.19
C ASP A 117 7.21 -1.51 -0.49
N VAL A 118 5.93 -1.60 -0.87
CA VAL A 118 5.18 -0.53 -1.53
C VAL A 118 3.77 -0.44 -0.96
N CYS A 119 3.25 0.77 -0.75
CA CYS A 119 1.85 1.02 -0.43
C CYS A 119 1.15 1.67 -1.63
N ILE A 120 0.03 1.10 -2.07
CA ILE A 120 -0.82 1.67 -3.12
C ILE A 120 -2.21 1.93 -2.55
N ALA A 121 -2.60 3.21 -2.51
CA ALA A 121 -3.86 3.68 -1.94
C ALA A 121 -4.46 4.79 -2.80
N GLY A 122 -5.65 5.27 -2.43
CA GLY A 122 -6.31 6.40 -3.07
C GLY A 122 -7.41 6.01 -4.06
N ASN A 123 -7.73 4.72 -4.17
CA ASN A 123 -8.89 4.27 -4.94
C ASN A 123 -10.21 4.54 -4.20
N LEU A 124 -10.18 4.62 -2.86
CA LEU A 124 -11.28 5.08 -2.02
C LEU A 124 -10.91 6.34 -1.23
N SER A 125 -9.70 6.36 -0.66
CA SER A 125 -9.23 7.46 0.18
C SER A 125 -8.91 8.71 -0.62
N SER A 126 -9.13 9.89 -0.05
CA SER A 126 -8.71 11.15 -0.69
C SER A 126 -7.19 11.24 -0.80
N THR A 127 -6.69 11.86 -1.87
CA THR A 127 -5.25 12.14 -2.06
C THR A 127 -4.65 12.82 -0.82
N ALA A 128 -5.38 13.77 -0.21
CA ALA A 128 -4.93 14.46 0.99
C ALA A 128 -4.69 13.49 2.18
N ASN A 129 -5.58 12.52 2.39
CA ASN A 129 -5.43 11.53 3.46
C ASN A 129 -4.25 10.58 3.19
N VAL A 130 -4.11 10.10 1.95
CA VAL A 130 -2.99 9.23 1.54
C VAL A 130 -1.64 9.93 1.78
N LEU A 131 -1.49 11.16 1.29
CA LEU A 131 -0.24 11.92 1.47
C LEU A 131 0.01 12.24 2.95
N ARG A 132 -1.04 12.55 3.73
CA ARG A 132 -0.91 12.82 5.17
C ARG A 132 -0.42 11.59 5.93
N ALA A 133 -0.96 10.40 5.63
CA ALA A 133 -0.52 9.17 6.26
C ALA A 133 0.95 8.87 5.95
N GLY A 134 1.35 8.95 4.68
CA GLY A 134 2.74 8.77 4.24
C GLY A 134 3.70 9.75 4.91
N LEU A 135 3.38 11.05 4.92
CA LEU A 135 4.22 12.07 5.57
C LEU A 135 4.33 11.88 7.09
N ARG A 136 3.25 11.47 7.76
CA ARG A 136 3.27 11.26 9.21
C ARG A 136 4.06 10.02 9.60
N ILE A 137 3.92 8.93 8.83
CA ILE A 137 4.36 7.59 9.21
C ILE A 137 5.63 7.13 8.51
N ILE A 138 5.92 7.56 7.29
CA ILE A 138 7.19 7.26 6.60
C ILE A 138 8.13 8.47 6.72
N GLY A 139 7.58 9.67 6.51
CA GLY A 139 8.35 10.90 6.49
C GLY A 139 8.94 11.21 5.12
N LEU A 140 9.72 12.29 5.06
CA LEU A 140 10.44 12.69 3.85
C LEU A 140 11.82 12.05 3.80
N GLN A 141 12.31 11.83 2.59
CA GLN A 141 13.71 11.45 2.36
C GLN A 141 14.66 12.51 2.97
N PRO A 142 15.75 12.12 3.66
CA PRO A 142 16.76 13.07 4.15
C PRO A 142 17.26 14.01 3.04
N GLY A 143 17.29 15.31 3.33
CA GLY A 143 17.64 16.35 2.37
C GLY A 143 16.48 16.83 1.47
N CYS A 144 15.36 16.11 1.43
CA CYS A 144 14.16 16.52 0.71
C CYS A 144 13.14 17.18 1.65
N LYS A 145 12.64 18.37 1.27
CA LYS A 145 11.65 19.13 2.05
C LYS A 145 10.25 19.18 1.42
N THR A 146 10.12 18.69 0.19
CA THR A 146 8.89 18.83 -0.60
C THR A 146 8.52 17.50 -1.21
N LEU A 147 7.27 17.07 -0.98
CA LEU A 147 6.70 15.91 -1.65
C LEU A 147 6.21 16.33 -3.05
N SER A 148 6.58 15.58 -4.08
CA SER A 148 6.14 15.79 -5.46
C SER A 148 5.69 14.47 -6.10
N SER A 149 5.20 14.54 -7.33
CA SER A 149 4.81 13.38 -8.13
C SER A 149 5.40 13.48 -9.55
N ILE A 150 5.44 12.35 -10.24
CA ILE A 150 5.87 12.24 -11.63
C ILE A 150 4.88 11.37 -12.40
N PHE A 151 4.60 11.74 -13.65
CA PHE A 151 3.87 10.90 -14.59
C PHE A 151 4.85 10.21 -15.54
N LEU A 152 4.68 8.90 -15.74
CA LEU A 152 5.34 8.18 -16.82
C LEU A 152 4.49 8.28 -18.09
N MET A 153 4.93 9.11 -19.04
CA MET A 153 4.23 9.33 -20.31
C MET A 153 4.64 8.25 -21.31
N LEU A 154 3.77 7.27 -21.54
CA LEU A 154 4.01 6.17 -22.49
C LEU A 154 3.24 6.43 -23.79
N PRO A 155 3.92 6.63 -24.94
CA PRO A 155 3.22 6.83 -26.20
C PRO A 155 2.47 5.55 -26.60
N GLN A 156 1.23 5.70 -27.04
CA GLN A 156 0.43 4.58 -27.56
C GLN A 156 0.82 4.20 -28.99
N TYR A 157 1.52 5.09 -29.70
CA TYR A 157 2.00 4.87 -31.07
C TYR A 157 3.38 4.23 -31.06
N SER A 158 3.50 3.11 -31.77
CA SER A 158 4.77 2.42 -32.05
C SER A 158 5.28 2.80 -33.44
N GLY A 159 5.73 4.04 -33.61
CA GLY A 159 6.43 4.48 -34.81
C GLY A 159 7.40 5.62 -34.50
N PRO A 160 8.04 6.22 -35.52
CA PRO A 160 9.10 7.20 -35.31
C PRO A 160 8.57 8.40 -34.52
N ALA A 161 9.46 9.00 -33.72
CA ALA A 161 9.15 10.25 -33.03
C ALA A 161 8.69 11.28 -34.08
N LEU A 162 7.52 11.89 -33.84
CA LEU A 162 7.07 13.03 -34.64
C LEU A 162 7.97 14.21 -34.25
N GLY A 163 8.98 14.45 -35.09
CA GLY A 163 9.82 15.64 -35.10
C GLY A 163 9.47 16.50 -36.29
#